data_AF-A0A929SJ01-F1
#
_entry.id   AF-A0A929SJ01-F1
#
_cell.length_a   1.000
_cell.length_b   1.000
_cell.length_c   1.000
_cell.angle_alpha   90.00
_cell.angle_beta   90.00
_cell.angle_gamma   90.00
#
_symmetry.space_group_name_H-M   'P 1'
#
loop_
_entity.id
_entity.type
_entity.pdbx_description
1 polymer ?
#
loop_
_entity_poly.entity_id
_entity_poly.type
_entity_poly.pdbx_seq_one_letter_code
_entity_poly.pdbx_strand_id
1 'polypeptide(L)'
;MQILRQKHFSGERALFGAKDLRIENSVFGEGESPLKHSANIVAQNCKFEWKYPFWYAENIRAQDCLFDEVARAGIWYSRGVVLKDCLYGAPKGLRRVKDAALQNVEFHDAQETLWHCNDVTLKNVTAKGAYFGLNCENLSIENLSLFGDYCFDGCRNVTIKNSKLLS
;
A
#
# COMPACT_ATOMS: atom_id res chain seq x y z
N MET A 1 2.19 -19.98 11.73
CA MET A 1 1.73 -18.57 11.69
C MET A 1 0.77 -18.35 12.85
N GLN A 2 1.09 -17.45 13.77
CA GLN A 2 0.23 -17.11 14.92
C GLN A 2 -0.91 -16.18 14.48
N ILE A 3 -2.09 -16.32 15.07
CA ILE A 3 -3.27 -15.50 14.74
C ILE A 3 -3.54 -14.49 15.86
N LEU A 4 -3.62 -13.21 15.53
CA LEU A 4 -4.10 -12.13 16.38
C LEU A 4 -5.44 -11.64 15.83
N ARG A 5 -6.50 -11.72 16.61
CA ARG A 5 -7.86 -11.36 16.17
C ARG A 5 -8.50 -10.36 17.12
N GLN A 6 -9.28 -9.40 16.59
CA GLN A 6 -10.05 -8.43 17.37
C GLN A 6 -9.20 -7.65 18.37
N LYS A 7 -8.03 -7.20 17.90
CA LYS A 7 -7.10 -6.41 18.70
C LYS A 7 -7.21 -4.94 18.33
N HIS A 8 -6.87 -4.11 19.31
CA HIS A 8 -6.61 -2.70 19.11
C HIS A 8 -5.15 -2.45 19.50
N PHE A 9 -4.33 -2.08 18.53
CA PHE A 9 -2.92 -1.76 18.73
C PHE A 9 -2.76 -0.25 18.73
N SER A 10 -2.10 0.29 19.75
CA SER A 10 -1.76 1.70 19.86
C SER A 10 -0.35 1.86 20.41
N GLY A 11 0.18 3.08 20.32
CA GLY A 11 1.56 3.40 20.67
C GLY A 11 2.53 3.19 19.51
N GLU A 12 3.74 3.70 19.69
CA GLU A 12 4.82 3.53 18.72
C GLU A 12 5.20 2.04 18.61
N ARG A 13 5.32 1.52 17.38
CA ARG A 13 5.96 0.22 17.12
C ARG A 13 5.30 -0.99 17.79
N ALA A 14 3.97 -1.00 17.92
CA ALA A 14 3.20 -2.01 18.64
C ALA A 14 3.52 -3.48 18.30
N LEU A 15 3.89 -3.79 17.06
CA LEU A 15 4.28 -5.13 16.58
C LEU A 15 5.60 -5.06 15.80
N PHE A 16 6.55 -4.27 16.29
CA PHE A 16 7.86 -4.10 15.67
C PHE A 16 8.60 -5.43 15.51
N GLY A 17 9.17 -5.65 14.33
CA GLY A 17 9.95 -6.85 14.03
C GLY A 17 9.13 -8.14 14.04
N ALA A 18 7.80 -8.05 14.11
CA ALA A 18 6.94 -9.22 14.16
C ALA A 18 7.10 -10.09 12.90
N LYS A 19 7.06 -11.41 13.08
CA LYS A 19 7.17 -12.37 12.00
C LYS A 19 6.08 -13.42 12.07
N ASP A 20 5.67 -13.91 10.90
CA ASP A 20 4.75 -15.04 10.76
C ASP A 20 3.44 -14.85 11.54
N LEU A 21 2.83 -13.68 11.35
CA LEU A 21 1.55 -13.32 11.95
C LEU A 21 0.43 -13.21 10.92
N ARG A 22 -0.74 -13.65 11.35
CA ARG A 22 -2.02 -13.33 10.72
C ARG A 22 -2.82 -12.46 11.66
N ILE A 23 -3.18 -11.27 11.21
CA ILE A 23 -3.85 -10.24 12.00
C ILE A 23 -5.22 -10.02 11.37
N GLU A 24 -6.28 -10.23 12.14
CA GLU A 24 -7.64 -10.25 11.62
C GLU A 24 -8.56 -9.32 12.42
N ASN A 25 -9.46 -8.62 11.74
CA ASN A 25 -10.53 -7.84 12.39
C ASN A 25 -9.99 -6.86 13.44
N SER A 26 -8.84 -6.24 13.16
CA SER A 26 -8.07 -5.49 14.16
C SER A 26 -7.80 -4.07 13.69
N VAL A 27 -7.61 -3.18 14.65
CA VAL A 27 -7.35 -1.75 14.42
C VAL A 27 -5.93 -1.41 14.88
N PHE A 28 -5.20 -0.71 14.02
CA PHE A 28 -3.96 -0.03 14.37
C PHE A 28 -4.28 1.46 14.50
N GLY A 29 -4.55 1.88 15.74
CA GLY A 29 -4.92 3.24 16.12
C GLY A 29 -3.71 4.16 16.27
N GLU A 30 -3.87 5.20 17.10
CA GLU A 30 -2.83 6.20 17.37
C GLU A 30 -1.47 5.58 17.72
N GLY A 31 -0.40 6.00 17.06
CA GLY A 31 0.93 5.41 17.22
C GLY A 31 1.96 5.90 16.21
N GLU A 32 2.85 5.02 15.74
CA GLU A 32 3.66 5.19 14.52
C GLU A 32 4.37 3.87 14.21
N SER A 33 4.51 3.51 12.94
CA SER A 33 5.35 2.40 12.49
C SER A 33 5.00 1.04 13.14
N PRO A 34 3.71 0.65 13.28
CA PRO A 34 3.31 -0.48 14.10
C PRO A 34 3.93 -1.82 13.67
N LEU A 35 4.11 -2.05 12.36
CA LEU A 35 4.69 -3.29 11.81
C LEU A 35 6.04 -3.03 11.12
N LYS A 36 6.80 -2.04 11.60
CA LYS A 36 8.13 -1.75 11.06
C LYS A 36 9.08 -2.95 11.26
N HIS A 37 9.89 -3.25 10.24
CA HIS A 37 10.77 -4.43 10.18
C HIS A 37 10.07 -5.79 10.30
N SER A 38 8.75 -5.84 10.06
CA SER A 38 8.00 -7.10 10.09
C SER A 38 8.22 -7.94 8.84
N ALA A 39 7.97 -9.25 8.95
CA ALA A 39 8.03 -10.15 7.81
C ALA A 39 6.91 -11.21 7.83
N ASN A 40 6.46 -11.65 6.67
CA ASN A 40 5.44 -12.70 6.52
C ASN A 40 4.15 -12.37 7.29
N ILE A 41 3.60 -11.18 7.03
CA ILE A 41 2.40 -10.68 7.70
C ILE A 41 1.20 -10.83 6.77
N VAL A 42 0.11 -11.40 7.29
CA VAL A 42 -1.21 -11.38 6.66
C VAL A 42 -2.14 -10.50 7.48
N ALA A 43 -2.49 -9.32 6.99
CA ALA A 43 -3.53 -8.48 7.56
C ALA A 43 -4.84 -8.69 6.82
N GLN A 44 -5.91 -9.06 7.52
CA GLN A 44 -7.23 -9.26 6.91
C GLN A 44 -8.30 -8.50 7.69
N ASN A 45 -9.13 -7.73 6.97
CA ASN A 45 -10.17 -6.90 7.59
C ASN A 45 -9.60 -6.01 8.70
N CYS A 46 -8.49 -5.33 8.41
CA CYS A 46 -7.79 -4.46 9.35
C CYS A 46 -7.96 -3.00 8.96
N LYS A 47 -7.98 -2.13 9.97
CA LYS A 47 -7.95 -0.67 9.79
C LYS A 47 -6.62 -0.11 10.28
N PHE A 48 -5.95 0.67 9.43
CA PHE A 48 -4.73 1.40 9.76
C PHE A 48 -5.07 2.89 9.83
N GLU A 49 -5.12 3.43 11.03
CA GLU A 49 -5.54 4.81 11.28
C GLU A 49 -4.35 5.77 11.44
N TRP A 50 -3.13 5.21 11.50
CA TRP A 50 -1.93 5.99 11.79
C TRP A 50 -0.71 5.60 10.93
N LYS A 51 0.37 6.35 11.12
CA LYS A 51 1.52 6.43 10.23
C LYS A 51 2.35 5.16 10.09
N TYR A 52 2.80 4.93 8.86
CA TYR A 52 3.81 4.00 8.36
C TYR A 52 3.58 2.53 8.74
N PRO A 53 2.40 1.95 8.46
CA PRO A 53 2.06 0.60 8.90
C PRO A 53 3.13 -0.43 8.52
N PHE A 54 3.59 -0.43 7.27
CA PHE A 54 4.56 -1.38 6.74
C PHE A 54 5.82 -0.65 6.25
N TRP A 55 6.71 -0.31 7.19
CA TRP A 55 8.01 0.31 6.90
C TRP A 55 9.13 -0.72 7.03
N TYR A 56 9.97 -0.90 6.00
CA TYR A 56 11.03 -1.91 5.97
C TYR A 56 10.48 -3.33 6.19
N ALA A 57 9.30 -3.61 5.63
CA ALA A 57 8.61 -4.86 5.82
C ALA A 57 8.78 -5.79 4.61
N GLU A 58 8.67 -7.10 4.84
CA GLU A 58 8.86 -8.11 3.80
C GLU A 58 7.69 -9.10 3.75
N ASN A 59 7.24 -9.47 2.55
CA ASN A 59 6.18 -10.46 2.33
C ASN A 59 4.88 -10.14 3.08
N ILE A 60 4.28 -9.01 2.71
CA ILE A 60 3.06 -8.48 3.32
C ILE A 60 1.87 -8.78 2.43
N ARG A 61 0.80 -9.32 3.01
CA ARG A 61 -0.50 -9.47 2.34
C ARG A 61 -1.55 -8.72 3.16
N ALA A 62 -2.11 -7.66 2.61
CA ALA A 62 -3.25 -6.97 3.20
C ALA A 62 -4.48 -7.19 2.32
N GLN A 63 -5.54 -7.73 2.91
CA GLN A 63 -6.80 -8.01 2.23
C GLN A 63 -7.97 -7.42 2.99
N ASP A 64 -8.93 -6.82 2.27
CA ASP A 64 -10.13 -6.21 2.88
C ASP A 64 -9.76 -5.12 3.91
N CYS A 65 -8.66 -4.39 3.66
CA CYS A 65 -8.11 -3.44 4.62
C CYS A 65 -8.43 -1.99 4.25
N LEU A 66 -8.54 -1.15 5.27
CA LEU A 66 -8.69 0.30 5.16
C LEU A 66 -7.43 1.00 5.68
N PHE A 67 -6.84 1.86 4.85
CA PHE A 67 -5.80 2.80 5.24
C PHE A 67 -6.42 4.19 5.29
N ASP A 68 -6.63 4.72 6.50
CA ASP A 68 -7.38 5.96 6.75
C ASP A 68 -6.60 7.21 6.29
N GLU A 69 -7.28 8.32 6.04
CA GLU A 69 -6.68 9.60 5.59
C GLU A 69 -5.67 10.14 6.62
N VAL A 70 -6.02 10.04 7.90
CA VAL A 70 -5.19 10.49 9.04
C VAL A 70 -3.92 9.66 9.17
N ALA A 71 -3.92 8.43 8.64
CA ALA A 71 -2.73 7.59 8.62
C ALA A 71 -1.57 8.32 7.95
N ARG A 72 -1.83 9.29 7.05
CA ARG A 72 -0.84 10.08 6.31
C ARG A 72 0.14 9.24 5.49
N ALA A 73 0.08 7.91 5.56
CA ALA A 73 1.29 7.13 5.46
C ALA A 73 1.17 5.80 4.75
N GLY A 74 2.25 5.62 4.00
CA GLY A 74 2.51 4.61 3.03
C GLY A 74 3.03 3.28 3.52
N ILE A 75 3.26 2.43 2.54
CA ILE A 75 4.06 1.21 2.63
C ILE A 75 5.41 1.53 1.99
N TRP A 76 6.46 1.64 2.80
CA TRP A 76 7.71 2.24 2.37
C TRP A 76 8.90 1.31 2.57
N TYR A 77 9.88 1.38 1.66
CA TYR A 77 11.13 0.59 1.72
C TYR A 77 10.90 -0.91 1.94
N SER A 78 9.81 -1.43 1.38
CA SER A 78 9.31 -2.77 1.65
C SER A 78 9.38 -3.64 0.40
N ARG A 79 9.30 -4.96 0.56
CA ARG A 79 9.34 -5.90 -0.57
C ARG A 79 8.25 -6.96 -0.47
N GLY A 80 7.70 -7.39 -1.60
CA GLY A 80 6.73 -8.48 -1.65
C GLY A 80 5.41 -8.04 -1.01
N VAL A 81 4.83 -6.97 -1.53
CA VAL A 81 3.63 -6.35 -0.98
C VAL A 81 2.43 -6.69 -1.85
N VAL A 82 1.42 -7.33 -1.27
CA VAL A 82 0.13 -7.59 -1.92
C VAL A 82 -0.96 -6.81 -1.21
N LEU A 83 -1.64 -5.92 -1.93
CA LEU A 83 -2.89 -5.31 -1.49
C LEU A 83 -4.03 -5.84 -2.34
N LYS A 84 -5.08 -6.33 -1.70
CA LYS A 84 -6.25 -6.87 -2.39
C LYS A 84 -7.54 -6.39 -1.72
N ASP A 85 -8.48 -5.87 -2.51
CA ASP A 85 -9.78 -5.42 -2.01
C ASP A 85 -9.61 -4.36 -0.89
N CYS A 86 -8.72 -3.39 -1.12
CA CYS A 86 -8.32 -2.39 -0.12
C CYS A 86 -8.79 -0.99 -0.52
N LEU A 87 -9.16 -0.19 0.49
CA LEU A 87 -9.35 1.25 0.35
C LEU A 87 -8.18 2.01 0.96
N TYR A 88 -7.63 2.95 0.20
CA TYR A 88 -6.47 3.75 0.57
C TYR A 88 -6.80 5.24 0.51
N GLY A 89 -7.08 5.82 1.68
CA GLY A 89 -7.41 7.24 1.82
C GLY A 89 -6.20 8.15 2.04
N ALA A 90 -5.04 7.60 2.43
CA ALA A 90 -3.87 8.43 2.73
C ALA A 90 -3.16 8.93 1.46
N PRO A 91 -2.74 10.23 1.41
CA PRO A 91 -2.11 10.84 0.23
C PRO A 91 -0.81 10.16 -0.23
N LYS A 92 -0.12 9.52 0.71
CA LYS A 92 1.17 8.88 0.48
C LYS A 92 0.99 7.37 0.54
N GLY A 93 0.83 6.73 -0.60
CA GLY A 93 0.73 5.28 -0.73
C GLY A 93 2.11 4.61 -0.72
N LEU A 94 2.40 3.81 -1.73
CA LEU A 94 3.63 3.01 -1.80
C LEU A 94 4.83 3.88 -2.21
N ARG A 95 5.98 3.72 -1.53
CA ARG A 95 7.25 4.41 -1.89
C ARG A 95 8.46 3.52 -1.71
N ARG A 96 9.32 3.44 -2.74
CA ARG A 96 10.51 2.58 -2.74
C ARG A 96 10.16 1.14 -2.39
N VAL A 97 9.05 0.65 -2.94
CA VAL A 97 8.61 -0.74 -2.79
C VAL A 97 9.09 -1.55 -3.98
N LYS A 98 9.58 -2.76 -3.72
CA LYS A 98 9.92 -3.72 -4.77
C LYS A 98 8.98 -4.92 -4.74
N ASP A 99 8.57 -5.42 -5.89
CA ASP A 99 7.66 -6.58 -5.99
C ASP A 99 6.33 -6.29 -5.27
N ALA A 100 5.46 -5.54 -5.95
CA ALA A 100 4.14 -5.18 -5.44
C ALA A 100 3.02 -5.62 -6.39
N ALA A 101 1.97 -6.22 -5.84
CA ALA A 101 0.76 -6.58 -6.56
C ALA A 101 -0.46 -5.91 -5.91
N LEU A 102 -1.12 -5.03 -6.65
CA LEU A 102 -2.31 -4.31 -6.19
C LEU A 102 -3.51 -4.75 -7.04
N GLN A 103 -4.52 -5.34 -6.40
CA GLN A 103 -5.74 -5.81 -7.06
C GLN A 103 -6.99 -5.26 -6.39
N ASN A 104 -7.91 -4.66 -7.16
CA ASN A 104 -9.14 -4.08 -6.62
C ASN A 104 -8.83 -3.07 -5.50
N VAL A 105 -7.99 -2.08 -5.81
CA VAL A 105 -7.56 -1.06 -4.84
C VAL A 105 -8.02 0.30 -5.30
N GLU A 106 -8.58 1.07 -4.37
CA GLU A 106 -8.98 2.45 -4.62
C GLU A 106 -8.09 3.39 -3.79
N PHE A 107 -7.36 4.28 -4.48
CA PHE A 107 -6.60 5.37 -3.88
C PHE A 107 -7.40 6.67 -4.04
N HIS A 108 -8.05 7.11 -2.96
CA HIS A 108 -8.87 8.34 -2.95
C HIS A 108 -8.02 9.61 -3.01
N ASP A 109 -6.86 9.58 -2.37
CA ASP A 109 -5.84 10.62 -2.43
C ASP A 109 -4.49 9.93 -2.74
N ALA A 110 -4.01 10.13 -3.97
CA ALA A 110 -2.87 9.41 -4.52
C ALA A 110 -1.67 10.33 -4.83
N GLN A 111 -1.61 11.52 -4.22
CA GLN A 111 -0.62 12.58 -4.53
C GLN A 111 0.86 12.14 -4.44
N GLU A 112 1.20 11.19 -3.58
CA GLU A 112 2.55 10.59 -3.47
C GLU A 112 2.47 9.05 -3.45
N THR A 113 1.77 8.47 -4.44
CA THR A 113 1.56 7.02 -4.52
C THR A 113 2.38 6.39 -5.66
N LEU A 114 3.02 5.25 -5.35
CA LEU A 114 3.94 4.52 -6.23
C LEU A 114 5.15 5.37 -6.63
N TRP A 115 5.85 5.95 -5.66
CA TRP A 115 7.07 6.70 -5.95
C TRP A 115 8.30 5.80 -5.83
N HIS A 116 9.14 5.75 -6.87
CA HIS A 116 10.37 4.95 -6.93
C HIS A 116 10.17 3.45 -6.69
N CYS A 117 9.06 2.89 -7.15
CA CYS A 117 8.77 1.46 -6.99
C CYS A 117 9.29 0.64 -8.18
N ASN A 118 9.60 -0.63 -7.95
CA ASN A 118 10.13 -1.54 -8.97
C ASN A 118 9.37 -2.86 -8.98
N ASP A 119 9.11 -3.41 -10.16
CA ASP A 119 8.38 -4.66 -10.36
C ASP A 119 6.96 -4.58 -9.74
N VAL A 120 6.10 -3.75 -10.35
CA VAL A 120 4.76 -3.44 -9.83
C VAL A 120 3.68 -3.92 -10.80
N THR A 121 2.70 -4.66 -10.29
CA THR A 121 1.50 -5.07 -11.02
C THR A 121 0.25 -4.40 -10.44
N LEU A 122 -0.54 -3.75 -11.29
CA LEU A 122 -1.82 -3.14 -10.94
C LEU A 122 -2.94 -3.83 -11.74
N LYS A 123 -4.01 -4.24 -11.06
CA LYS A 123 -5.21 -4.79 -11.70
C LYS A 123 -6.48 -4.24 -11.06
N ASN A 124 -7.35 -3.63 -11.86
CA ASN A 124 -8.60 -3.01 -11.37
C ASN A 124 -8.30 -1.98 -10.26
N VAL A 125 -7.57 -0.93 -10.61
CA VAL A 125 -7.17 0.11 -9.65
C VAL A 125 -7.80 1.43 -10.06
N THR A 126 -8.28 2.19 -9.07
CA THR A 126 -8.69 3.59 -9.27
C THR A 126 -7.77 4.47 -8.43
N ALA A 127 -7.29 5.57 -9.00
CA ALA A 127 -6.42 6.51 -8.30
C ALA A 127 -6.73 7.96 -8.68
N LYS A 128 -6.66 8.87 -7.70
CA LYS A 128 -6.81 10.31 -7.91
C LYS A 128 -5.63 11.05 -7.29
N GLY A 129 -4.77 11.66 -8.10
CA GLY A 129 -3.61 12.38 -7.59
C GLY A 129 -2.55 12.64 -8.65
N ALA A 130 -1.74 13.67 -8.44
CA ALA A 130 -0.63 14.02 -9.29
C ALA A 130 0.56 13.08 -9.08
N TYR A 131 1.43 12.96 -10.08
CA TYR A 131 2.69 12.19 -10.01
C TYR A 131 2.51 10.73 -9.59
N PHE A 132 1.34 10.14 -9.85
CA PHE A 132 1.10 8.72 -9.59
C PHE A 132 2.10 7.89 -10.38
N GLY A 133 2.85 7.02 -9.71
CA GLY A 133 3.86 6.19 -10.36
C GLY A 133 5.22 6.86 -10.58
N LEU A 134 5.53 8.03 -10.01
CA LEU A 134 6.81 8.74 -10.22
C LEU A 134 8.05 7.83 -10.11
N ASN A 135 8.94 7.88 -11.10
CA ASN A 135 10.24 7.18 -11.15
C ASN A 135 10.14 5.66 -10.92
N CYS A 136 9.07 5.01 -11.38
CA CYS A 136 8.93 3.56 -11.28
C CYS A 136 9.61 2.82 -12.44
N GLU A 137 9.97 1.56 -12.19
CA GLU A 137 10.51 0.67 -13.23
C GLU A 137 9.79 -0.68 -13.23
N ASN A 138 9.49 -1.22 -14.41
CA ASN A 138 8.80 -2.49 -14.62
C ASN A 138 7.38 -2.49 -14.05
N LEU A 139 6.49 -1.77 -14.73
CA LEU A 139 5.08 -1.65 -14.38
C LEU A 139 4.21 -2.46 -15.35
N SER A 140 3.34 -3.31 -14.83
CA SER A 140 2.29 -3.99 -15.59
C SER A 140 0.92 -3.58 -15.06
N ILE A 141 0.16 -2.83 -15.85
CA ILE A 141 -1.08 -2.18 -15.43
C ILE A 141 -2.23 -2.66 -16.31
N GLU A 142 -3.29 -3.16 -15.69
CA GLU A 142 -4.53 -3.57 -16.35
C GLU A 142 -5.74 -2.94 -15.64
N ASN A 143 -6.63 -2.30 -16.41
CA ASN A 143 -7.87 -1.71 -15.88
C ASN A 143 -7.61 -0.68 -14.76
N LEU A 144 -6.76 0.31 -15.07
CA LEU A 144 -6.53 1.48 -14.21
C LEU A 144 -7.46 2.62 -14.62
N SER A 145 -8.16 3.23 -13.66
CA SER A 145 -8.82 4.54 -13.82
C SER A 145 -8.06 5.58 -13.02
N LEU A 146 -7.29 6.42 -13.70
CA LEU A 146 -6.41 7.42 -13.10
C LEU A 146 -6.89 8.82 -13.42
N PHE A 147 -7.00 9.67 -12.39
CA PHE A 147 -7.34 11.08 -12.50
C PHE A 147 -6.18 11.90 -11.91
N GLY A 148 -5.41 12.59 -12.74
CA GLY A 148 -4.35 13.48 -12.24
C GLY A 148 -3.23 13.75 -13.23
N ASP A 149 -2.43 14.75 -12.87
CA ASP A 149 -1.38 15.30 -13.73
C ASP A 149 -0.02 14.65 -13.49
N TYR A 150 0.86 14.73 -14.49
CA TYR A 150 2.26 14.28 -14.40
C TYR A 150 2.43 12.79 -14.00
N CYS A 151 1.42 11.97 -14.27
CA CYS A 151 1.44 10.56 -13.96
C CYS A 151 2.56 9.83 -14.74
N PHE A 152 3.23 8.89 -14.08
CA PHE A 152 4.32 8.07 -14.62
C PHE A 152 5.56 8.86 -15.07
N ASP A 153 5.77 10.09 -14.57
CA ASP A 153 6.99 10.85 -14.82
C ASP A 153 8.24 10.03 -14.39
N GLY A 154 9.28 10.03 -15.24
CA GLY A 154 10.52 9.28 -15.02
C GLY A 154 10.38 7.75 -15.05
N CYS A 155 9.26 7.19 -15.49
CA CYS A 155 9.08 5.74 -15.51
C CYS A 155 9.84 5.02 -16.63
N ARG A 156 10.19 3.75 -16.36
CA ARG A 156 10.82 2.84 -17.33
C ARG A 156 10.05 1.51 -17.41
N ASN A 157 9.94 0.93 -18.60
CA ASN A 157 9.29 -0.36 -18.85
C ASN A 157 7.86 -0.43 -18.30
N VAL A 158 6.97 0.43 -18.82
CA VAL A 158 5.57 0.50 -18.41
C VAL A 158 4.68 -0.10 -19.50
N THR A 159 3.86 -1.08 -19.12
CA THR A 159 2.78 -1.62 -19.96
C THR A 159 1.44 -1.28 -19.33
N ILE A 160 0.56 -0.62 -20.08
CA ILE A 160 -0.79 -0.25 -19.63
C ILE A 160 -1.82 -0.80 -20.62
N LYS A 161 -2.82 -1.52 -20.11
CA LYS A 161 -3.88 -2.15 -20.91
C LYS A 161 -5.25 -1.85 -20.31
N ASN A 162 -6.25 -1.63 -21.16
CA ASN A 162 -7.66 -1.48 -20.76
C ASN A 162 -7.89 -0.37 -19.71
N SER A 163 -7.12 0.73 -19.77
CA SER A 163 -7.11 1.77 -18.75
C SER A 163 -7.64 3.11 -19.26
N LYS A 164 -8.11 3.95 -18.34
CA LYS A 164 -8.52 5.33 -18.56
C LYS A 164 -7.58 6.25 -17.78
N LEU A 165 -6.83 7.09 -18.49
CA LEU A 165 -5.97 8.11 -17.90
C LEU A 165 -6.57 9.47 -18.21
N LEU A 166 -6.99 10.18 -17.17
CA LEU A 166 -7.73 11.43 -17.25
C LEU A 166 -6.90 12.50 -16.53
N SER A 167 -6.78 13.67 -17.16
CA SER A 167 -6.17 14.88 -16.62
C SER A 167 -7.29 15.85 -16.24
#